data_AF-A0AA90P1V8-F1
#
_entry.id   AF-A0AA90P1V8-F1
#
_cell.length_a   1.000
_cell.length_b   1.000
_cell.length_c   1.000
_cell.angle_alpha   90.00
_cell.angle_beta   90.00
_cell.angle_gamma   90.00
#
_symmetry.space_group_name_H-M   'P 1'
#
loop_
_entity.id
_entity.type
_entity.pdbx_description
1 polymer ?
#
loop_
_entity_poly.entity_id
_entity_poly.type
_entity_poly.pdbx_seq_one_letter_code
_entity_poly.pdbx_strand_id
1 'polypeptide(L)'
;MKQPVRIAVTGAAGNISYSLLFKIASGEMLGADQPVILQLVEIPQAMGKLLGVAMELEDCAFPLLHGISLNDNLLDGFRGIHYAMLVGARPRSKGMERADLLEANAEIFATQGKALNKVANRDVKALVIGNPANTNCLILAGNAPDLSPTQFCSMTRLDHNRATGILGNKLGINPSDIDGICVWGNHSPTMYPDLHNAHVLSGELIIDQIDQAWYKNEFIPRIQKRGSEIIEARGLSSAASAAQSAIDHMHDWALGSEGAVVSMGIISDGSYGVSKAIYYSFPVICEFGSYQIVQDLPINAYGQKMMKKTEQELLYEKAAVAHLLPPGTAEKLENIPRCRRSNHTLFDAGIDMDELYYKAARIS
;
A
#
# COMPACT_ATOMS: atom_id res chain seq x y z
N MET A 1 11.20 25.50 7.10
CA MET A 1 10.03 24.68 6.72
C MET A 1 10.44 23.93 5.47
N LYS A 2 10.24 22.61 5.42
CA LYS A 2 10.60 21.80 4.25
C LYS A 2 9.76 22.23 3.04
N GLN A 3 10.24 21.94 1.84
CA GLN A 3 9.47 22.20 0.62
C GLN A 3 8.24 21.29 0.58
N PRO A 4 7.06 21.77 0.14
CA PRO A 4 5.87 20.93 0.09
C PRO A 4 6.01 19.77 -0.88
N VAL A 5 5.48 18.60 -0.50
CA VAL A 5 5.38 17.43 -1.39
C VAL A 5 3.95 17.28 -1.91
N ARG A 6 3.83 16.81 -3.14
CA ARG A 6 2.54 16.55 -3.82
C ARG A 6 2.13 15.10 -3.64
N ILE A 7 0.91 14.87 -3.15
CA ILE A 7 0.35 13.55 -2.88
C ILE A 7 -0.94 13.39 -3.68
N ALA A 8 -0.97 12.45 -4.61
CA ALA A 8 -2.22 12.07 -5.26
C ALA A 8 -3.00 11.06 -4.41
N VAL A 9 -4.32 11.21 -4.36
CA VAL A 9 -5.23 10.21 -3.78
C VAL A 9 -6.34 9.92 -4.79
N THR A 10 -6.45 8.70 -5.28
CA THR A 10 -7.56 8.29 -6.17
C THR A 10 -8.73 7.75 -5.38
N GLY A 11 -9.96 7.84 -5.92
CA GLY A 11 -11.15 7.49 -5.15
C GLY A 11 -11.29 8.39 -3.92
N ALA A 12 -10.90 9.67 -4.05
CA ALA A 12 -10.73 10.59 -2.95
C ALA A 12 -12.03 10.95 -2.21
N ALA A 13 -13.20 10.71 -2.82
CA ALA A 13 -14.49 10.88 -2.17
C ALA A 13 -15.00 9.60 -1.48
N GLY A 14 -14.22 8.52 -1.49
CA GLY A 14 -14.56 7.24 -0.85
C GLY A 14 -14.31 7.19 0.65
N ASN A 15 -14.92 6.22 1.35
CA ASN A 15 -14.85 6.11 2.81
C ASN A 15 -13.43 5.92 3.38
N ILE A 16 -12.55 5.18 2.67
CA ILE A 16 -11.15 5.01 3.10
C ILE A 16 -10.44 6.36 2.99
N SER A 17 -10.57 7.02 1.84
CA SER A 17 -9.99 8.34 1.57
C SER A 17 -10.47 9.38 2.59
N TYR A 18 -11.76 9.36 2.96
CA TYR A 18 -12.30 10.25 3.97
C TYR A 18 -11.61 10.12 5.34
N SER A 19 -11.13 8.94 5.73
CA SER A 19 -10.29 8.82 6.95
C SER A 19 -8.82 9.15 6.67
N LEU A 20 -8.33 8.80 5.48
CA LEU A 20 -6.93 8.94 5.08
C LEU A 20 -6.50 10.41 4.94
N LEU A 21 -7.31 11.23 4.29
CA LEU A 21 -6.93 12.58 3.87
C LEU A 21 -6.64 13.50 5.06
N PHE A 22 -7.44 13.42 6.13
CA PHE A 22 -7.24 14.22 7.33
C PHE A 22 -5.98 13.81 8.10
N LYS A 23 -5.62 12.52 8.06
CA LYS A 23 -4.38 12.00 8.65
C LYS A 23 -3.14 12.41 7.86
N ILE A 24 -3.26 12.50 6.53
CA ILE A 24 -2.19 13.07 5.70
C ILE A 24 -2.04 14.56 6.03
N ALA A 25 -3.14 15.31 6.06
CA ALA A 25 -3.13 16.75 6.30
C ALA A 25 -2.65 17.14 7.71
N SER A 26 -2.88 16.29 8.72
CA SER A 26 -2.37 16.50 10.09
C SER A 26 -0.87 16.27 10.25
N GLY A 27 -0.20 15.70 9.23
CA GLY A 27 1.22 15.35 9.26
C GLY A 27 1.53 13.93 9.75
N GLU A 28 0.52 13.10 10.04
CA GLU A 28 0.72 11.73 10.55
C GLU A 28 1.50 10.85 9.56
N MET A 29 1.35 11.08 8.25
CA MET A 29 2.01 10.25 7.23
C MET A 29 3.49 10.57 7.01
N LEU A 30 3.89 11.85 7.08
CA LEU A 30 5.22 12.30 6.63
C LEU A 30 5.97 13.13 7.68
N GLY A 31 5.44 13.24 8.88
CA GLY A 31 6.00 14.00 9.98
C GLY A 31 5.39 15.39 10.14
N ALA A 32 5.51 15.92 11.35
CA ALA A 32 4.90 17.19 11.77
C ALA A 32 5.57 18.45 11.15
N ASP A 33 6.63 18.29 10.37
CA ASP A 33 7.39 19.38 9.76
C ASP A 33 7.40 19.36 8.22
N GLN A 34 6.62 18.45 7.60
CA GLN A 34 6.53 18.29 6.15
C GLN A 34 5.22 18.88 5.60
N PRO A 35 5.26 20.01 4.88
CA PRO A 35 4.10 20.52 4.17
C PRO A 35 3.66 19.60 3.02
N VAL A 36 2.36 19.57 2.74
CA VAL A 36 1.76 18.71 1.71
C VAL A 36 0.80 19.48 0.80
N ILE A 37 0.71 19.04 -0.45
CA ILE A 37 -0.31 19.45 -1.42
C ILE A 37 -1.09 18.20 -1.82
N LEU A 38 -2.41 18.21 -1.60
CA LEU A 38 -3.29 17.11 -1.96
C LEU A 38 -3.81 17.27 -3.39
N GLN A 39 -3.54 16.27 -4.23
CA GLN A 39 -4.06 16.14 -5.59
C GLN A 39 -5.12 15.06 -5.62
N LEU A 40 -6.36 15.46 -5.37
CA LEU A 40 -7.47 14.53 -5.20
C LEU A 40 -8.05 14.17 -6.57
N VAL A 41 -8.23 12.87 -6.79
CA VAL A 41 -8.70 12.34 -8.07
C VAL A 41 -9.96 11.51 -7.88
N GLU A 42 -11.00 11.83 -8.64
CA GLU A 42 -12.25 11.08 -8.70
C GLU A 42 -12.76 10.90 -10.12
N ILE A 43 -13.78 10.06 -10.29
CA ILE A 43 -14.53 10.01 -11.54
C ILE A 43 -15.42 11.28 -11.68
N PRO A 44 -15.74 11.72 -12.91
CA PRO A 44 -16.54 12.93 -13.14
C PRO A 44 -17.85 12.98 -12.34
N GLN A 45 -18.50 11.83 -12.16
CA GLN A 45 -19.77 11.71 -11.45
C GLN A 45 -19.65 11.93 -9.93
N ALA A 46 -18.44 11.82 -9.36
CA ALA A 46 -18.18 11.96 -7.94
C ALA A 46 -17.58 13.32 -7.55
N MET A 47 -17.34 14.22 -8.51
CA MET A 47 -16.70 15.53 -8.27
C MET A 47 -17.48 16.41 -7.28
N GLY A 48 -18.81 16.34 -7.26
CA GLY A 48 -19.62 17.05 -6.26
C GLY A 48 -19.40 16.55 -4.83
N LYS A 49 -19.23 15.23 -4.65
CA LYS A 49 -18.86 14.66 -3.34
C LYS A 49 -17.42 15.03 -2.97
N LEU A 50 -16.53 15.00 -3.95
CA LEU A 50 -15.14 15.35 -3.76
C LEU A 50 -14.97 16.81 -3.30
N LEU A 51 -15.76 17.72 -3.86
CA LEU A 51 -15.82 19.11 -3.42
C LEU A 51 -16.18 19.21 -1.93
N GLY A 52 -17.18 18.46 -1.47
CA GLY A 52 -17.55 18.42 -0.05
C GLY A 52 -16.39 17.97 0.86
N VAL A 53 -15.65 16.93 0.47
CA VAL A 53 -14.46 16.48 1.21
C VAL A 53 -13.38 17.58 1.27
N ALA A 54 -13.20 18.31 0.17
CA ALA A 54 -12.23 19.40 0.11
C ALA A 54 -12.62 20.59 1.00
N MET A 55 -13.92 20.91 1.09
CA MET A 55 -14.44 21.91 2.03
C MET A 55 -14.16 21.51 3.48
N GLU A 56 -14.40 20.24 3.85
CA GLU A 56 -14.10 19.77 5.21
C GLU A 56 -12.60 19.81 5.54
N LEU A 57 -11.72 19.55 4.57
CA LEU A 57 -10.28 19.70 4.74
C LEU A 57 -9.86 21.16 4.96
N GLU A 58 -10.52 22.10 4.29
CA GLU A 58 -10.32 23.54 4.49
C GLU A 58 -10.78 23.98 5.88
N ASP A 59 -11.96 23.51 6.32
CA ASP A 59 -12.53 23.81 7.64
C ASP A 59 -11.65 23.34 8.80
N CYS A 60 -10.81 22.32 8.58
CA CYS A 60 -9.88 21.82 9.60
C CYS A 60 -8.67 22.73 9.85
N ALA A 61 -8.41 23.73 8.99
CA ALA A 61 -7.31 24.69 9.14
C ALA A 61 -5.93 24.04 9.41
N PHE A 62 -5.63 22.92 8.75
CA PHE A 62 -4.37 22.21 8.93
C PHE A 62 -3.16 23.06 8.47
N PRO A 63 -2.16 23.31 9.34
CA PRO A 63 -1.04 24.18 9.00
C PRO A 63 -0.10 23.58 7.94
N LEU A 64 -0.08 22.25 7.80
CA LEU A 64 0.74 21.54 6.82
C LEU A 64 0.07 21.41 5.45
N LEU A 65 -1.24 21.67 5.34
CA LEU A 65 -1.98 21.54 4.08
C LEU A 65 -1.84 22.82 3.24
N HIS A 66 -0.88 22.83 2.34
CA HIS A 66 -0.53 24.01 1.55
C HIS A 66 -1.36 24.17 0.27
N GLY A 67 -2.11 23.14 -0.13
CA GLY A 67 -3.01 23.20 -1.27
C GLY A 67 -3.84 21.94 -1.45
N ILE A 68 -5.01 22.12 -2.06
CA ILE A 68 -5.90 21.04 -2.49
C ILE A 68 -6.22 21.30 -3.97
N SER A 69 -6.18 20.26 -4.79
CA SER A 69 -6.69 20.30 -6.16
C SER A 69 -7.64 19.14 -6.39
N LEU A 70 -8.73 19.40 -7.12
CA LEU A 70 -9.75 18.41 -7.44
C LEU A 70 -9.65 18.10 -8.92
N ASN A 71 -9.50 16.82 -9.26
CA ASN A 71 -9.22 16.38 -10.62
C ASN A 71 -10.18 15.25 -10.99
N ASP A 72 -10.76 15.33 -12.18
CA ASP A 72 -11.56 14.27 -12.78
C ASP A 72 -10.78 13.46 -13.83
N ASN A 73 -9.50 13.79 -14.02
CA ASN A 73 -8.59 13.15 -14.95
C ASN A 73 -7.24 12.83 -14.30
N LEU A 74 -6.62 11.75 -14.76
CA LEU A 74 -5.40 11.21 -14.17
C LEU A 74 -4.15 12.04 -14.48
N LEU A 75 -4.08 12.72 -15.62
CA LEU A 75 -2.88 13.46 -16.02
C LEU A 75 -2.67 14.70 -15.15
N ASP A 76 -3.74 15.42 -14.82
CA ASP A 76 -3.63 16.56 -13.92
C ASP A 76 -3.50 16.09 -12.47
N GLY A 77 -4.27 15.07 -12.09
CA GLY A 77 -4.20 14.46 -10.76
C GLY A 77 -2.83 13.90 -10.39
N PHE A 78 -2.06 13.38 -11.36
CA PHE A 78 -0.73 12.80 -11.12
C PHE A 78 0.43 13.72 -11.51
N ARG A 79 0.18 14.95 -11.93
CA ARG A 79 1.24 15.86 -12.34
C ARG A 79 2.19 16.19 -11.19
N GLY A 80 3.47 15.87 -11.36
CA GLY A 80 4.55 16.20 -10.44
C GLY A 80 4.43 15.57 -9.04
N ILE A 81 3.64 14.50 -8.89
CA ILE A 81 3.42 13.90 -7.57
C ILE A 81 4.66 13.15 -7.07
N HIS A 82 4.86 13.20 -5.76
CA HIS A 82 5.91 12.47 -5.03
C HIS A 82 5.36 11.17 -4.44
N TYR A 83 4.08 11.17 -4.08
CA TYR A 83 3.40 10.02 -3.50
C TYR A 83 2.04 9.81 -4.18
N ALA A 84 1.65 8.55 -4.38
CA ALA A 84 0.35 8.18 -4.91
C ALA A 84 -0.34 7.16 -3.99
N MET A 85 -1.53 7.49 -3.50
CA MET A 85 -2.41 6.64 -2.71
C MET A 85 -3.55 6.14 -3.60
N LEU A 86 -3.41 4.93 -4.13
CA LEU A 86 -4.31 4.38 -5.14
C LEU A 86 -5.42 3.56 -4.48
N VAL A 87 -6.42 4.26 -3.95
CA VAL A 87 -7.58 3.68 -3.24
C VAL A 87 -8.68 3.29 -4.21
N GLY A 88 -8.91 4.10 -5.24
CA GLY A 88 -9.99 3.91 -6.21
C GLY A 88 -9.82 2.63 -7.03
N ALA A 89 -10.71 1.68 -6.79
CA ALA A 89 -10.85 0.43 -7.54
C ALA A 89 -12.33 0.08 -7.70
N ARG A 90 -12.67 -0.69 -8.74
CA ARG A 90 -14.03 -1.14 -8.96
C ARG A 90 -14.39 -2.20 -7.91
N PRO A 91 -15.42 -1.98 -7.06
CA PRO A 91 -15.84 -2.97 -6.11
C PRO A 91 -16.52 -4.14 -6.82
N ARG A 92 -16.39 -5.34 -6.24
CA ARG A 92 -17.09 -6.53 -6.73
C ARG A 92 -18.60 -6.34 -6.61
N SER A 93 -19.30 -6.44 -7.74
CA SER A 93 -20.77 -6.39 -7.78
C SER A 93 -21.40 -7.78 -7.67
N LYS A 94 -22.68 -7.85 -7.27
CA LYS A 94 -23.42 -9.12 -7.20
C LYS A 94 -23.49 -9.75 -8.60
N GLY A 95 -23.07 -11.02 -8.71
CA GLY A 95 -23.03 -11.76 -9.99
C GLY A 95 -21.77 -11.53 -10.83
N MET A 96 -20.82 -10.71 -10.37
CA MET A 96 -19.54 -10.51 -11.05
C MET A 96 -18.59 -11.68 -10.76
N GLU A 97 -18.09 -12.30 -11.84
CA GLU A 97 -17.06 -13.35 -11.74
C GLU A 97 -15.72 -12.74 -11.34
N ARG A 98 -14.79 -13.58 -10.86
CA ARG A 98 -13.45 -13.10 -10.48
C ARG A 98 -12.69 -12.53 -11.67
N ALA A 99 -12.84 -13.13 -12.85
CA ALA A 99 -12.21 -12.68 -14.08
C ALA A 99 -12.68 -11.27 -14.50
N ASP A 100 -14.00 -11.03 -14.49
CA ASP A 100 -14.57 -9.71 -14.81
C ASP A 100 -14.05 -8.61 -13.87
N LEU A 101 -13.92 -8.93 -12.57
CA LEU A 101 -13.38 -8.00 -11.59
C LEU A 101 -11.90 -7.68 -11.85
N LEU A 102 -11.12 -8.69 -12.24
CA LEU A 102 -9.70 -8.52 -12.59
C LEU A 102 -9.57 -7.65 -13.84
N GLU A 103 -10.33 -7.92 -14.89
CA GLU A 103 -10.28 -7.18 -16.15
C GLU A 103 -10.69 -5.71 -15.97
N ALA A 104 -11.80 -5.45 -15.26
CA ALA A 104 -12.26 -4.09 -15.02
C ALA A 104 -11.27 -3.26 -14.18
N ASN A 105 -10.64 -3.86 -13.17
CA ASN A 105 -9.60 -3.17 -12.41
C ASN A 105 -8.28 -3.05 -13.19
N ALA A 106 -7.96 -4.03 -14.04
CA ALA A 106 -6.77 -3.98 -14.86
C ALA A 106 -6.77 -2.77 -15.81
N GLU A 107 -7.90 -2.45 -16.44
CA GLU A 107 -8.01 -1.24 -17.27
C GLU A 107 -7.76 0.05 -16.47
N ILE A 108 -8.33 0.14 -15.26
CA ILE A 108 -8.16 1.28 -14.35
C ILE A 108 -6.68 1.46 -14.01
N PHE A 109 -6.03 0.40 -13.52
CA PHE A 109 -4.63 0.48 -13.07
C PHE A 109 -3.64 0.58 -14.24
N ALA A 110 -3.96 0.05 -15.42
CA ALA A 110 -3.17 0.28 -16.63
C ALA A 110 -3.18 1.76 -17.03
N THR A 111 -4.35 2.41 -16.99
CA THR A 111 -4.47 3.83 -17.31
C THR A 111 -3.79 4.71 -16.26
N GLN A 112 -3.93 4.37 -14.97
CA GLN A 112 -3.20 5.04 -13.89
C GLN A 112 -1.67 4.89 -14.07
N GLY A 113 -1.19 3.70 -14.45
CA GLY A 113 0.24 3.45 -14.67
C GLY A 113 0.81 4.30 -15.79
N LYS A 114 0.10 4.38 -16.93
CA LYS A 114 0.46 5.26 -18.05
C LYS A 114 0.51 6.74 -17.66
N ALA A 115 -0.44 7.18 -16.83
CA ALA A 115 -0.47 8.56 -16.34
C ALA A 115 0.72 8.85 -15.40
N LEU A 116 0.98 7.98 -14.41
CA LEU A 116 2.14 8.09 -13.53
C LEU A 116 3.44 8.16 -14.33
N ASN A 117 3.60 7.25 -15.29
CA ASN A 117 4.76 7.21 -16.17
C ASN A 117 5.02 8.54 -16.88
N LYS A 118 3.95 9.17 -17.35
CA LYS A 118 4.03 10.39 -18.16
C LYS A 118 4.30 11.63 -17.33
N VAL A 119 3.67 11.77 -16.16
CA VAL A 119 3.62 13.07 -15.46
C VAL A 119 4.07 13.07 -14.01
N ALA A 120 4.25 11.91 -13.37
CA ALA A 120 4.72 11.87 -11.98
C ALA A 120 6.21 12.25 -11.90
N ASN A 121 6.64 12.63 -10.69
CA ASN A 121 8.06 12.74 -10.37
C ASN A 121 8.73 11.37 -10.65
N ARG A 122 9.97 11.39 -11.16
CA ARG A 122 10.69 10.15 -11.49
C ARG A 122 10.94 9.26 -10.28
N ASP A 123 10.93 9.80 -9.07
CA ASP A 123 11.14 9.08 -7.81
C ASP A 123 9.85 8.89 -7.00
N VAL A 124 8.69 9.01 -7.65
CA VAL A 124 7.37 8.79 -7.05
C VAL A 124 7.29 7.47 -6.29
N LYS A 125 6.54 7.43 -5.19
CA LYS A 125 6.18 6.20 -4.46
C LYS A 125 4.68 5.97 -4.52
N ALA A 126 4.28 4.83 -5.08
CA ALA A 126 2.87 4.52 -5.32
C ALA A 126 2.42 3.31 -4.50
N LEU A 127 1.44 3.53 -3.63
CA LEU A 127 0.81 2.50 -2.82
C LEU A 127 -0.56 2.12 -3.39
N VAL A 128 -0.70 0.85 -3.76
CA VAL A 128 -1.96 0.26 -4.21
C VAL A 128 -2.75 -0.29 -3.03
N ILE A 129 -3.90 0.30 -2.79
CA ILE A 129 -4.86 -0.04 -1.73
C ILE A 129 -6.09 -0.72 -2.33
N GLY A 130 -6.50 -0.29 -3.52
CA GLY A 130 -7.64 -0.83 -4.24
C GLY A 130 -7.45 -2.29 -4.66
N ASN A 131 -8.45 -3.14 -4.36
CA ASN A 131 -8.38 -4.57 -4.61
C ASN A 131 -8.62 -4.97 -6.07
N PRO A 132 -8.01 -6.08 -6.56
CA PRO A 132 -7.03 -6.94 -5.88
C PRO A 132 -5.63 -6.31 -5.86
N ALA A 133 -5.14 -5.94 -4.68
CA ALA A 133 -4.05 -4.97 -4.54
C ALA A 133 -2.74 -5.40 -5.20
N ASN A 134 -2.30 -6.65 -5.02
CA ASN A 134 -1.06 -7.16 -5.59
C ASN A 134 -1.10 -7.19 -7.12
N THR A 135 -2.18 -7.68 -7.72
CA THR A 135 -2.32 -7.77 -9.18
C THR A 135 -2.55 -6.41 -9.81
N ASN A 136 -3.30 -5.51 -9.16
CA ASN A 136 -3.41 -4.12 -9.57
C ASN A 136 -2.03 -3.42 -9.56
N CYS A 137 -1.19 -3.70 -8.57
CA CYS A 137 0.19 -3.20 -8.50
C CYS A 137 1.06 -3.73 -9.63
N LEU A 138 0.93 -5.02 -9.98
CA LEU A 138 1.59 -5.62 -11.14
C LEU A 138 1.24 -4.88 -12.44
N ILE A 139 -0.04 -4.63 -12.66
CA ILE A 139 -0.55 -3.97 -13.88
C ILE A 139 -0.11 -2.51 -13.94
N LEU A 140 -0.20 -1.81 -12.81
CA LEU A 140 0.24 -0.43 -12.65
C LEU A 140 1.72 -0.27 -13.03
N ALA A 141 2.58 -1.10 -12.43
CA ALA A 141 4.02 -1.06 -12.67
C ALA A 141 4.40 -1.48 -14.10
N GLY A 142 3.69 -2.48 -14.66
CA GLY A 142 3.88 -2.91 -16.05
C GLY A 142 3.53 -1.83 -17.08
N ASN A 143 2.59 -0.94 -16.74
CA ASN A 143 2.19 0.19 -17.58
C ASN A 143 2.98 1.49 -17.30
N ALA A 144 4.00 1.42 -16.45
CA ALA A 144 4.91 2.54 -16.17
C ALA A 144 6.38 2.19 -16.52
N PRO A 145 6.72 2.05 -17.82
CA PRO A 145 8.04 1.59 -18.27
C PRO A 145 9.22 2.46 -17.83
N ASP A 146 9.02 3.75 -17.58
CA ASP A 146 10.08 4.70 -17.22
C ASP A 146 10.27 4.87 -15.70
N LEU A 147 9.46 4.18 -14.89
CA LEU A 147 9.57 4.16 -13.43
C LEU A 147 10.09 2.80 -12.94
N SER A 148 10.85 2.77 -11.85
CA SER A 148 11.34 1.52 -11.28
C SER A 148 10.17 0.69 -10.72
N PRO A 149 10.11 -0.64 -10.94
CA PRO A 149 9.15 -1.50 -10.25
C PRO A 149 9.23 -1.38 -8.72
N THR A 150 10.38 -1.02 -8.16
CA THR A 150 10.55 -0.84 -6.71
C THR A 150 9.80 0.36 -6.14
N GLN A 151 9.29 1.26 -7.00
CA GLN A 151 8.51 2.44 -6.63
C GLN A 151 7.02 2.15 -6.43
N PHE A 152 6.60 0.91 -6.62
CA PHE A 152 5.22 0.49 -6.43
C PHE A 152 5.16 -0.53 -5.30
N CYS A 153 4.13 -0.43 -4.46
CA CYS A 153 3.84 -1.41 -3.42
C CYS A 153 2.34 -1.71 -3.39
N SER A 154 1.96 -2.94 -3.03
CA SER A 154 0.59 -3.28 -2.65
C SER A 154 0.47 -3.35 -1.12
N MET A 155 -0.66 -2.87 -0.61
CA MET A 155 -0.85 -2.74 0.84
C MET A 155 -1.25 -4.07 1.48
N THR A 156 -0.32 -4.69 2.21
CA THR A 156 -0.58 -5.80 3.16
C THR A 156 -0.44 -5.38 4.62
N ARG A 157 -0.16 -4.10 4.88
CA ARG A 157 -0.02 -3.52 6.22
C ARG A 157 -1.28 -3.68 7.08
N LEU A 158 -2.46 -3.69 6.48
CA LEU A 158 -3.71 -3.93 7.23
C LEU A 158 -3.75 -5.34 7.82
N ASP A 159 -3.27 -6.33 7.07
CA ASP A 159 -3.24 -7.72 7.54
C ASP A 159 -2.18 -7.89 8.62
N HIS A 160 -1.02 -7.23 8.46
CA HIS A 160 0.01 -7.13 9.49
C HIS A 160 -0.55 -6.50 10.77
N ASN A 161 -1.13 -5.31 10.70
CA ASN A 161 -1.70 -4.61 11.85
C ASN A 161 -2.82 -5.42 12.54
N ARG A 162 -3.64 -6.15 11.76
CA ARG A 162 -4.64 -7.09 12.31
C ARG A 162 -3.97 -8.22 13.07
N ALA A 163 -2.92 -8.82 12.53
CA ALA A 163 -2.15 -9.87 13.19
C ALA A 163 -1.57 -9.36 14.52
N THR A 164 -0.86 -8.23 14.49
CA THR A 164 -0.25 -7.60 15.68
C THR A 164 -1.30 -7.27 16.75
N GLY A 165 -2.40 -6.61 16.37
CA GLY A 165 -3.45 -6.22 17.32
C GLY A 165 -4.22 -7.41 17.92
N ILE A 166 -4.51 -8.45 17.13
CA ILE A 166 -5.19 -9.66 17.64
C ILE A 166 -4.24 -10.47 18.54
N LEU A 167 -2.95 -10.54 18.18
CA LEU A 167 -1.95 -11.22 18.99
C LEU A 167 -1.70 -10.50 20.32
N GLY A 168 -1.57 -9.17 20.30
CA GLY A 168 -1.43 -8.36 21.52
C GLY A 168 -2.59 -8.57 22.49
N ASN A 169 -3.83 -8.55 21.97
CA ASN A 169 -5.01 -8.86 22.78
C ASN A 169 -5.02 -10.28 23.33
N LYS A 170 -4.53 -11.28 22.58
CA LYS A 170 -4.45 -12.67 23.03
C LYS A 170 -3.46 -12.84 24.19
N LEU A 171 -2.34 -12.13 24.14
CA LEU A 171 -1.24 -12.24 25.10
C LEU A 171 -1.35 -11.24 26.25
N GLY A 172 -2.25 -10.25 26.17
CA GLY A 172 -2.37 -9.18 27.17
C GLY A 172 -1.20 -8.19 27.13
N ILE A 173 -0.59 -8.02 25.95
CA ILE A 173 0.55 -7.13 25.73
C ILE A 173 0.18 -6.00 24.76
N ASN A 174 0.91 -4.89 24.84
CA ASN A 174 0.71 -3.79 23.90
C ASN A 174 1.17 -4.22 22.49
N PRO A 175 0.38 -3.99 21.43
CA PRO A 175 0.82 -4.23 20.06
C PRO A 175 2.14 -3.53 19.68
N SER A 176 2.49 -2.40 20.32
CA SER A 176 3.78 -1.71 20.11
C SER A 176 4.99 -2.50 20.58
N ASP A 177 4.79 -3.49 21.46
CA ASP A 177 5.87 -4.26 22.06
C ASP A 177 6.14 -5.56 21.27
N ILE A 178 5.43 -5.77 20.16
CA ILE A 178 5.55 -6.95 19.30
C ILE A 178 6.28 -6.57 18.01
N ASP A 179 7.36 -7.29 17.71
CA ASP A 179 8.09 -7.16 16.46
C ASP A 179 8.30 -8.55 15.80
N GLY A 180 8.75 -8.58 14.55
CA GLY A 180 9.07 -9.80 13.81
C GLY A 180 7.87 -10.54 13.20
N ILE A 181 6.67 -9.97 13.26
CA ILE A 181 5.50 -10.48 12.54
C ILE A 181 5.68 -10.24 11.04
N CYS A 182 5.42 -11.27 10.24
CA CYS A 182 5.34 -11.14 8.79
C CYS A 182 3.97 -11.57 8.28
N VAL A 183 3.50 -10.94 7.21
CA VAL A 183 2.40 -11.46 6.38
C VAL A 183 2.95 -11.74 5.00
N TRP A 184 2.95 -13.01 4.60
CA TRP A 184 3.44 -13.45 3.31
C TRP A 184 2.31 -13.51 2.27
N GLY A 185 2.64 -13.11 1.04
CA GLY A 185 1.82 -13.38 -0.15
C GLY A 185 0.83 -12.31 -0.59
N ASN A 186 -0.32 -12.78 -1.06
CA ASN A 186 -1.36 -11.94 -1.64
C ASN A 186 -2.16 -11.21 -0.54
N HIS A 187 -2.66 -10.00 -0.83
CA HIS A 187 -3.70 -9.37 -0.02
C HIS A 187 -5.05 -10.07 -0.28
N SER A 188 -5.20 -11.29 0.23
CA SER A 188 -6.37 -12.14 0.02
C SER A 188 -6.53 -13.15 1.16
N PRO A 189 -7.64 -13.92 1.19
CA PRO A 189 -7.78 -15.02 2.16
C PRO A 189 -6.71 -16.12 2.06
N THR A 190 -5.81 -16.10 1.08
CA THR A 190 -4.67 -17.03 1.02
C THR A 190 -3.44 -16.53 1.77
N MET A 191 -3.40 -15.26 2.20
CA MET A 191 -2.30 -14.65 2.97
C MET A 191 -1.86 -15.54 4.15
N TYR A 192 -0.57 -15.50 4.48
CA TYR A 192 -0.02 -16.26 5.60
C TYR A 192 0.56 -15.31 6.67
N PRO A 193 -0.16 -15.06 7.78
CA PRO A 193 0.37 -14.33 8.92
C PRO A 193 1.28 -15.24 9.74
N ASP A 194 2.58 -14.97 9.67
CA ASP A 194 3.66 -15.78 10.21
C ASP A 194 4.18 -15.21 11.53
N LEU A 195 4.11 -16.02 12.58
CA LEU A 195 4.53 -15.66 13.93
C LEU A 195 5.85 -16.32 14.37
N HIS A 196 6.51 -17.13 13.52
CA HIS A 196 7.69 -17.89 13.95
C HIS A 196 8.90 -17.01 14.31
N ASN A 197 8.96 -15.79 13.78
CA ASN A 197 9.99 -14.81 14.10
C ASN A 197 9.46 -13.67 14.99
N ALA A 198 8.18 -13.75 15.39
CA ALA A 198 7.56 -12.75 16.22
C ALA A 198 8.06 -12.88 17.67
N HIS A 199 8.39 -11.76 18.29
CA HIS A 199 8.89 -11.70 19.66
C HIS A 199 8.36 -10.44 20.35
N VAL A 200 8.31 -10.48 21.68
CA VAL A 200 8.12 -9.28 22.49
C VAL A 200 9.49 -8.63 22.67
N LEU A 201 9.60 -7.29 22.63
CA LEU A 201 10.89 -6.56 22.71
C LEU A 201 11.87 -7.19 23.72
N SER A 202 13.05 -7.64 23.25
CA SER A 202 14.11 -8.34 24.01
C SER A 202 13.74 -9.68 24.70
N GLY A 203 12.62 -10.28 24.31
CA GLY A 203 12.07 -11.51 24.90
C GLY A 203 12.13 -12.75 24.00
N GLU A 204 11.55 -13.84 24.50
CA GLU A 204 11.42 -15.12 23.80
C GLU A 204 10.48 -15.04 22.59
N LEU A 205 10.61 -16.00 21.66
CA LEU A 205 9.72 -16.10 20.51
C LEU A 205 8.28 -16.33 20.97
N ILE A 206 7.34 -15.59 20.38
CA ILE A 206 5.92 -15.70 20.69
C ILE A 206 5.38 -17.08 20.30
N ILE A 207 5.94 -17.69 19.25
CA ILE A 207 5.49 -18.99 18.76
C ILE A 207 5.63 -20.11 19.80
N ASP A 208 6.58 -19.97 20.74
CA ASP A 208 6.83 -20.93 21.82
C ASP A 208 5.88 -20.72 23.01
N GLN A 209 5.20 -19.57 23.06
CA GLN A 209 4.28 -19.19 24.13
C GLN A 209 2.80 -19.41 23.77
N ILE A 210 2.51 -19.77 22.52
CA ILE A 210 1.14 -19.98 22.04
C ILE A 210 0.87 -21.42 21.65
N ASP A 211 -0.36 -21.85 21.85
CA ASP A 211 -0.81 -23.16 21.38
C ASP A 211 -0.80 -23.23 19.85
N GLN A 212 -0.19 -24.30 19.32
CA GLN A 212 -0.04 -24.51 17.88
C GLN A 212 -1.37 -24.77 17.18
N ALA A 213 -2.36 -25.36 17.87
CA ALA A 213 -3.68 -25.57 17.30
C ALA A 213 -4.45 -24.24 17.20
N TRP A 214 -4.37 -23.38 18.21
CA TRP A 214 -4.90 -22.03 18.19
C TRP A 214 -4.31 -21.21 17.03
N TYR A 215 -2.98 -21.23 16.88
CA TYR A 215 -2.30 -20.52 15.80
C TYR A 215 -2.83 -20.95 14.40
N LYS A 216 -2.90 -22.27 14.16
CA LYS A 216 -3.25 -22.81 12.84
C LYS A 216 -4.75 -22.80 12.54
N ASN A 217 -5.59 -23.06 13.53
CA ASN A 217 -7.02 -23.30 13.33
C ASN A 217 -7.89 -22.09 13.69
N GLU A 218 -7.36 -21.12 14.45
CA GLU A 218 -8.10 -19.94 14.86
C GLU A 218 -7.44 -18.64 14.38
N PHE A 219 -6.17 -18.42 14.73
CA PHE A 219 -5.49 -17.16 14.43
C PHE A 219 -5.38 -16.92 12.92
N ILE A 220 -4.74 -17.82 12.16
CA ILE A 220 -4.58 -17.67 10.71
C ILE A 220 -5.95 -17.49 10.01
N PRO A 221 -6.96 -18.37 10.22
CA PRO A 221 -8.27 -18.20 9.58
C PRO A 221 -8.98 -16.92 9.97
N ARG A 222 -8.81 -16.44 11.22
CA ARG A 222 -9.41 -15.19 11.67
C ARG A 222 -8.80 -13.99 10.95
N ILE A 223 -7.49 -13.91 10.78
CA ILE A 223 -6.85 -12.82 10.01
C ILE A 223 -7.36 -12.83 8.57
N GLN A 224 -7.38 -14.01 7.92
CA GLN A 224 -7.87 -14.20 6.55
C GLN A 224 -9.34 -13.77 6.35
N LYS A 225 -10.15 -13.83 7.39
CA LYS A 225 -11.60 -13.51 7.37
C LYS A 225 -11.96 -12.22 8.10
N ARG A 226 -10.97 -11.47 8.63
CA ARG A 226 -11.22 -10.33 9.51
C ARG A 226 -12.03 -9.22 8.85
N GLY A 227 -11.87 -9.03 7.54
CA GLY A 227 -12.69 -8.09 6.77
C GLY A 227 -14.19 -8.44 6.82
N SER A 228 -14.52 -9.72 6.64
CA SER A 228 -15.90 -10.21 6.71
C SER A 228 -16.47 -10.12 8.13
N GLU A 229 -15.68 -10.46 9.16
CA GLU A 229 -16.07 -10.32 10.57
C GLU A 229 -16.44 -8.86 10.92
N ILE A 230 -15.68 -7.89 10.40
CA ILE A 230 -16.00 -6.46 10.60
C ILE A 230 -17.28 -6.04 9.87
N ILE A 231 -17.48 -6.51 8.63
CA ILE A 231 -18.68 -6.21 7.85
C ILE A 231 -19.92 -6.78 8.54
N GLU A 232 -19.85 -8.01 9.05
CA GLU A 232 -20.94 -8.64 9.79
C GLU A 232 -21.30 -7.84 11.05
N ALA A 233 -20.29 -7.36 11.79
CA ALA A 233 -20.51 -6.60 13.02
C ALA A 233 -20.98 -5.16 12.79
N ARG A 234 -20.48 -4.46 11.76
CA ARG A 234 -20.72 -3.02 11.54
C ARG A 234 -21.70 -2.70 10.41
N GLY A 235 -21.99 -3.65 9.52
CA GLY A 235 -22.69 -3.42 8.26
C GLY A 235 -21.89 -2.61 7.22
N LEU A 236 -20.63 -2.25 7.53
CA LEU A 236 -19.77 -1.41 6.70
C LEU A 236 -18.35 -2.00 6.63
N SER A 237 -17.64 -1.66 5.56
CA SER A 237 -16.23 -2.03 5.39
C SER A 237 -15.32 -1.38 6.44
N SER A 238 -14.14 -1.96 6.64
CA SER A 238 -13.16 -1.51 7.64
C SER A 238 -12.36 -0.28 7.19
N ALA A 239 -13.05 0.80 6.82
CA ALA A 239 -12.46 1.98 6.18
C ALA A 239 -11.37 2.66 7.05
N ALA A 240 -11.67 2.92 8.32
CA ALA A 240 -10.74 3.61 9.22
C ALA A 240 -9.44 2.82 9.46
N SER A 241 -9.52 1.50 9.65
CA SER A 241 -8.32 0.68 9.85
C SER A 241 -7.53 0.48 8.56
N ALA A 242 -8.20 0.42 7.40
CA ALA A 242 -7.52 0.44 6.10
C ALA A 242 -6.77 1.75 5.87
N ALA A 243 -7.39 2.90 6.21
CA ALA A 243 -6.74 4.21 6.13
C ALA A 243 -5.54 4.31 7.07
N GLN A 244 -5.67 3.88 8.33
CA GLN A 244 -4.54 3.85 9.27
C GLN A 244 -3.39 3.01 8.71
N SER A 245 -3.68 1.82 8.19
CA SER A 245 -2.65 0.93 7.66
C SER A 245 -1.96 1.49 6.42
N ALA A 246 -2.66 2.31 5.63
CA ALA A 246 -2.07 3.02 4.50
C ALA A 246 -1.14 4.16 4.96
N ILE A 247 -1.52 4.88 6.03
CA ILE A 247 -0.66 5.87 6.70
C ILE A 247 0.60 5.18 7.22
N ASP A 248 0.46 4.12 8.03
CA ASP A 248 1.59 3.42 8.62
C ASP A 248 2.54 2.86 7.54
N HIS A 249 2.00 2.31 6.44
CA HIS A 249 2.79 1.81 5.33
C HIS A 249 3.63 2.93 4.68
N MET A 250 3.01 4.07 4.37
CA MET A 250 3.71 5.18 3.74
C MET A 250 4.66 5.89 4.68
N HIS A 251 4.31 6.01 5.95
CA HIS A 251 5.16 6.55 7.00
C HIS A 251 6.45 5.77 7.08
N ASP A 252 6.36 4.45 7.28
CA ASP A 252 7.54 3.61 7.43
C ASP A 252 8.34 3.58 6.13
N TRP A 253 7.68 3.51 4.98
CA TRP A 253 8.39 3.54 3.71
C TRP A 253 9.12 4.88 3.49
N ALA A 254 8.51 6.02 3.83
CA ALA A 254 9.11 7.33 3.61
C ALA A 254 10.19 7.69 4.65
N LEU A 255 9.94 7.42 5.93
CA LEU A 255 10.73 7.88 7.06
C LEU A 255 11.63 6.79 7.66
N GLY A 256 11.36 5.53 7.32
CA GLY A 256 12.01 4.35 7.88
C GLY A 256 11.14 3.66 8.93
N SER A 257 11.34 2.35 9.11
CA SER A 257 10.62 1.55 10.12
C SER A 257 11.38 1.44 11.45
N GLU A 258 12.42 2.26 11.66
CA GLU A 258 13.27 2.26 12.88
C GLU A 258 13.81 0.86 13.26
N GLY A 259 14.04 0.02 12.26
CA GLY A 259 14.52 -1.36 12.44
C GLY A 259 13.42 -2.40 12.64
N ALA A 260 12.17 -1.99 12.87
CA ALA A 260 11.04 -2.90 12.99
C ALA A 260 10.74 -3.60 11.66
N VAL A 261 10.27 -4.85 11.75
CA VAL A 261 9.87 -5.65 10.59
C VAL A 261 8.43 -5.34 10.23
N VAL A 262 8.20 -4.88 9.00
CA VAL A 262 6.86 -4.59 8.47
C VAL A 262 6.55 -5.43 7.24
N SER A 263 5.27 -5.65 6.96
CA SER A 263 4.84 -6.36 5.75
C SER A 263 4.52 -5.40 4.62
N MET A 264 5.18 -5.59 3.47
CA MET A 264 4.92 -4.82 2.26
C MET A 264 4.79 -5.75 1.05
N GLY A 265 3.75 -5.56 0.24
CA GLY A 265 3.63 -6.19 -1.06
C GLY A 265 4.56 -5.53 -2.07
N ILE A 266 5.67 -6.17 -2.39
CA ILE A 266 6.72 -5.61 -3.25
C ILE A 266 7.01 -6.56 -4.41
N ILE A 267 7.72 -6.05 -5.41
CA ILE A 267 8.15 -6.86 -6.55
C ILE A 267 9.13 -7.95 -6.07
N SER A 268 8.80 -9.22 -6.35
CA SER A 268 9.60 -10.36 -5.93
C SER A 268 10.91 -10.46 -6.73
N ASP A 269 12.03 -10.52 -6.00
CA ASP A 269 13.39 -10.69 -6.53
C ASP A 269 13.88 -12.16 -6.53
N GLY A 270 13.02 -13.10 -6.15
CA GLY A 270 13.38 -14.51 -5.96
C GLY A 270 13.67 -14.91 -4.52
N SER A 271 13.68 -13.95 -3.58
CA SER A 271 13.85 -14.21 -2.16
C SER A 271 12.91 -15.31 -1.67
N TYR A 272 13.43 -16.18 -0.80
CA TYR A 272 12.70 -17.33 -0.25
C TYR A 272 12.14 -18.31 -1.29
N GLY A 273 12.66 -18.31 -2.53
CA GLY A 273 12.20 -19.20 -3.60
C GLY A 273 10.84 -18.81 -4.18
N VAL A 274 10.35 -17.60 -3.87
CA VAL A 274 9.13 -17.04 -4.47
C VAL A 274 9.42 -16.66 -5.92
N SER A 275 8.49 -16.98 -6.84
CA SER A 275 8.63 -16.62 -8.26
C SER A 275 8.89 -15.13 -8.43
N LYS A 276 9.75 -14.78 -9.38
CA LYS A 276 10.01 -13.39 -9.76
C LYS A 276 8.82 -12.77 -10.50
N ALA A 277 8.86 -11.45 -10.65
CA ALA A 277 7.91 -10.69 -11.48
C ALA A 277 6.43 -10.84 -11.05
N ILE A 278 6.21 -10.97 -9.75
CA ILE A 278 4.90 -10.83 -9.08
C ILE A 278 5.06 -9.89 -7.88
N TYR A 279 4.01 -9.16 -7.53
CA TYR A 279 3.98 -8.43 -6.27
C TYR A 279 3.54 -9.38 -5.16
N TYR A 280 4.42 -9.60 -4.19
CA TYR A 280 4.25 -10.56 -3.12
C TYR A 280 4.62 -9.88 -1.79
N SER A 281 3.87 -10.14 -0.72
CA SER A 281 4.17 -9.56 0.59
C SER A 281 5.35 -10.26 1.24
N PHE A 282 6.35 -9.48 1.62
CA PHE A 282 7.57 -9.92 2.31
C PHE A 282 7.73 -9.19 3.64
N PRO A 283 8.50 -9.76 4.59
CA PRO A 283 9.01 -9.01 5.71
C PRO A 283 10.10 -8.07 5.21
N VAL A 284 9.95 -6.77 5.48
CA VAL A 284 10.92 -5.76 5.07
C VAL A 284 11.26 -4.84 6.23
N ILE A 285 12.46 -4.26 6.16
CA ILE A 285 12.84 -3.09 6.94
C ILE A 285 12.87 -1.90 5.97
N CYS A 286 12.26 -0.80 6.36
CA CYS A 286 12.28 0.43 5.58
C CYS A 286 13.39 1.36 6.08
N GLU A 287 14.13 1.92 5.13
CA GLU A 287 15.16 2.92 5.38
C GLU A 287 14.96 4.07 4.39
N PHE A 288 14.44 5.19 4.86
CA PHE A 288 14.43 6.48 4.15
C PHE A 288 14.03 6.38 2.67
N GLY A 289 12.81 5.94 2.39
CA GLY A 289 12.29 5.84 1.02
C GLY A 289 12.71 4.57 0.27
N SER A 290 13.47 3.68 0.90
CA SER A 290 13.81 2.36 0.39
C SER A 290 13.31 1.28 1.34
N TYR A 291 13.23 0.04 0.86
CA TYR A 291 12.93 -1.14 1.66
C TYR A 291 13.92 -2.25 1.33
N GLN A 292 14.15 -3.13 2.28
CA GLN A 292 15.00 -4.31 2.13
C GLN A 292 14.27 -5.52 2.69
N ILE A 293 14.17 -6.59 1.90
CA ILE A 293 13.64 -7.87 2.37
C ILE A 293 14.56 -8.37 3.49
N VAL A 294 13.99 -8.64 4.67
CA VAL A 294 14.71 -9.32 5.75
C VAL A 294 15.12 -10.68 5.22
N GLN A 295 16.41 -11.00 5.28
CA GLN A 295 16.98 -12.24 4.74
C GLN A 295 17.10 -13.31 5.82
N ASP A 296 17.35 -14.55 5.40
CA ASP A 296 17.77 -15.67 6.25
C ASP A 296 16.79 -16.08 7.38
N LEU A 297 15.55 -15.57 7.35
CA LEU A 297 14.50 -16.04 8.26
C LEU A 297 14.24 -17.56 8.12
N PRO A 298 14.22 -18.33 9.21
CA PRO A 298 13.89 -19.74 9.18
C PRO A 298 12.42 -19.95 8.81
N ILE A 299 12.17 -20.70 7.73
CA ILE A 299 10.81 -21.05 7.28
C ILE A 299 10.61 -22.56 7.42
N ASN A 300 9.68 -22.97 8.28
CA ASN A 300 9.37 -24.39 8.46
C ASN A 300 8.50 -24.95 7.32
N ALA A 301 8.30 -26.28 7.31
CA ALA A 301 7.55 -26.97 6.26
C ALA A 301 6.09 -26.49 6.11
N TYR A 302 5.46 -26.07 7.22
CA TYR A 302 4.11 -25.51 7.18
C TYR A 302 4.09 -24.13 6.53
N GLY A 303 5.01 -23.24 6.92
CA GLY A 303 5.19 -21.92 6.32
C GLY A 303 5.48 -22.01 4.83
N GLN A 304 6.39 -22.89 4.41
CA GLN A 304 6.69 -23.13 2.99
C GLN A 304 5.45 -23.52 2.18
N LYS A 305 4.62 -24.43 2.73
CA LYS A 305 3.36 -24.84 2.08
C LYS A 305 2.38 -23.67 1.95
N MET A 306 2.26 -22.84 2.98
CA MET A 306 1.36 -21.68 2.97
C MET A 306 1.85 -20.60 2.01
N MET A 307 3.15 -20.31 2.01
CA MET A 307 3.80 -19.38 1.06
C MET A 307 3.58 -19.81 -0.39
N LYS A 308 3.74 -21.11 -0.69
CA LYS A 308 3.50 -21.66 -2.03
C LYS A 308 2.03 -21.53 -2.45
N LYS A 309 1.10 -21.77 -1.51
CA LYS A 309 -0.35 -21.66 -1.79
C LYS A 309 -0.73 -20.25 -2.21
N THR A 310 -0.27 -19.23 -1.50
CA THR A 310 -0.58 -17.84 -1.82
C THR A 310 0.16 -17.34 -3.07
N GLU A 311 1.40 -17.82 -3.29
CA GLU A 311 2.13 -17.59 -4.55
C GLU A 311 1.38 -18.16 -5.76
N GLN A 312 0.83 -19.37 -5.67
CA GLN A 312 0.05 -19.99 -6.74
C GLN A 312 -1.19 -19.17 -7.11
N GLU A 313 -1.86 -18.54 -6.15
CA GLU A 313 -2.97 -17.63 -6.43
C GLU A 313 -2.51 -16.41 -7.23
N LEU A 314 -1.39 -15.78 -6.83
CA LEU A 314 -0.82 -14.64 -7.56
C LEU A 314 -0.39 -14.99 -8.97
N LEU A 315 0.20 -16.17 -9.18
CA LEU A 315 0.58 -16.65 -10.51
C LEU A 315 -0.65 -16.90 -11.39
N TYR A 316 -1.74 -17.42 -10.81
CA TYR A 316 -3.02 -17.58 -11.50
C TYR A 316 -3.61 -16.22 -11.89
N GLU A 317 -3.63 -15.24 -10.97
CA GLU A 317 -4.10 -13.89 -11.27
C GLU A 317 -3.26 -13.22 -12.35
N LYS A 318 -1.93 -13.31 -12.26
CA LYS A 318 -1.00 -12.82 -13.28
C LYS A 318 -1.29 -13.42 -14.65
N ALA A 319 -1.52 -14.74 -14.72
CA ALA A 319 -1.87 -15.40 -15.98
C ALA A 319 -3.20 -14.90 -16.54
N ALA A 320 -4.21 -14.67 -15.68
CA ALA A 320 -5.52 -14.17 -16.09
C ALA A 320 -5.44 -12.75 -16.71
N VAL A 321 -4.54 -11.90 -16.21
CA VAL A 321 -4.36 -10.51 -16.71
C VAL A 321 -3.20 -10.35 -17.70
N ALA A 322 -2.53 -11.44 -18.10
CA ALA A 322 -1.32 -11.38 -18.92
C ALA A 322 -1.53 -10.65 -20.27
N HIS A 323 -2.72 -10.80 -20.87
CA HIS A 323 -3.09 -10.13 -22.11
C HIS A 323 -3.27 -8.60 -21.98
N LEU A 324 -3.33 -8.08 -20.75
CA LEU A 324 -3.46 -6.66 -20.43
C LEU A 324 -2.12 -6.01 -20.07
N LEU A 325 -1.05 -6.81 -19.94
CA LEU A 325 0.30 -6.32 -19.67
C LEU A 325 0.98 -5.93 -20.99
N PRO A 326 1.67 -4.77 -21.05
CA PRO A 326 2.44 -4.39 -22.24
C PRO A 326 3.52 -5.43 -22.60
N PRO A 327 3.87 -5.58 -23.89
CA PRO A 327 5.02 -6.39 -24.31
C PRO A 327 6.30 -5.97 -23.56
N GLY A 328 7.14 -6.94 -23.17
CA GLY A 328 8.38 -6.68 -22.43
C GLY A 328 8.22 -6.47 -20.91
N THR A 329 6.98 -6.44 -20.40
CA THR A 329 6.72 -6.29 -18.95
C THR A 329 7.42 -7.38 -18.12
N ALA A 330 7.42 -8.63 -18.58
CA ALA A 330 8.05 -9.73 -17.87
C ALA A 330 9.56 -9.52 -17.67
N GLU A 331 10.28 -9.17 -18.74
CA GLU A 331 11.73 -8.93 -18.71
C GLU A 331 12.09 -7.77 -17.78
N LYS A 332 11.33 -6.68 -17.82
CA LYS A 332 11.53 -5.53 -16.92
C LYS A 332 11.34 -5.90 -15.45
N LEU A 333 10.32 -6.70 -15.15
CA LEU A 333 10.00 -7.10 -13.78
C LEU A 333 10.92 -8.20 -13.23
N GLU A 334 11.58 -8.97 -14.10
CA GLU A 334 12.61 -9.95 -13.72
C GLU A 334 13.96 -9.30 -13.42
N ASN A 335 14.28 -8.22 -14.13
CA ASN A 335 15.52 -7.46 -13.99
C ASN A 335 15.32 -6.25 -13.08
N ILE A 336 15.07 -6.50 -11.80
CA ILE A 336 14.86 -5.45 -10.80
C ILE A 336 16.17 -4.66 -10.62
N PRO A 337 16.21 -3.37 -10.99
CA PRO A 337 17.37 -2.55 -10.65
C PRO A 337 17.47 -2.49 -9.12
N ARG A 338 18.67 -2.68 -8.56
CA ARG A 338 18.87 -2.46 -7.11
C ARG A 338 18.36 -1.07 -6.78
N CYS A 339 17.44 -0.98 -5.82
CA CYS A 339 16.97 0.28 -5.29
C CYS A 339 18.24 1.09 -4.92
N ARG A 340 18.51 2.19 -5.64
CA ARG A 340 19.67 3.01 -5.34
C ARG A 340 19.43 3.56 -3.94
N ARG A 341 20.30 3.19 -3.00
CA ARG A 341 20.43 3.91 -1.73
C ARG A 341 20.82 5.34 -2.08
N SER A 342 19.84 6.22 -2.26
CA SER A 342 20.10 7.61 -1.95
C SER A 342 20.02 7.65 -0.43
N ASN A 343 21.16 7.85 0.26
CA ASN A 343 21.16 8.17 1.70
C ASN A 343 20.46 9.52 2.01
N HIS A 344 19.73 10.04 1.03
CA HIS A 344 18.93 11.23 1.01
C HIS A 344 17.60 10.79 0.39
N THR A 345 16.50 10.98 1.11
CA THR A 345 15.20 11.01 0.45
C THR A 345 15.16 12.26 -0.42
N LEU A 346 14.71 12.16 -1.68
CA LEU A 346 14.43 13.35 -2.50
C LEU A 346 13.32 14.26 -1.92
N PHE A 347 12.74 13.84 -0.79
CA PHE A 347 11.99 14.64 0.16
C PHE A 347 12.65 15.99 0.49
N ASP A 348 13.98 16.04 0.61
CA ASP A 348 14.69 17.30 0.90
C ASP A 348 14.80 18.23 -0.31
N ALA A 349 14.70 17.69 -1.53
CA ALA A 349 14.81 18.49 -2.76
C ALA A 349 13.53 19.27 -3.07
N GLY A 350 12.37 18.77 -2.63
CA GLY A 350 11.11 19.47 -2.84
C GLY A 350 10.72 19.67 -4.30
N ILE A 351 9.88 20.68 -4.54
CA ILE A 351 9.54 21.15 -5.88
C ILE A 351 10.68 22.03 -6.41
N ASP A 352 11.03 21.90 -7.69
CA ASP A 352 11.81 22.92 -8.41
C ASP A 352 10.96 24.20 -8.51
N MET A 353 11.34 25.23 -7.76
CA MET A 353 10.58 26.47 -7.59
C MET A 353 10.45 27.29 -8.89
N ASP A 354 11.16 26.90 -9.95
CA ASP A 354 11.14 27.57 -11.25
C ASP A 354 9.87 27.27 -12.08
N GLU A 355 9.08 26.25 -11.73
CA GLU A 355 7.71 26.10 -12.25
C GLU A 355 6.68 26.79 -11.34
N LEU A 356 6.19 27.93 -11.85
CA LEU A 356 5.13 28.87 -11.44
C LEU A 356 3.77 28.30 -10.93
N TYR A 357 3.70 27.09 -10.37
CA TYR A 357 2.46 26.40 -10.02
C TYR A 357 2.08 26.45 -8.53
N TYR A 358 2.47 27.51 -7.82
CA TYR A 358 1.92 27.86 -6.50
C TYR A 358 0.52 28.52 -6.59
N LYS A 359 -0.26 28.19 -7.62
CA LYS A 359 -1.70 28.45 -7.68
C LYS A 359 -2.43 27.12 -7.58
N ALA A 360 -2.35 26.47 -6.41
CA ALA A 360 -3.50 25.67 -6.01
C ALA A 360 -4.69 26.62 -6.07
N ALA A 361 -5.64 26.35 -6.95
CA ALA A 361 -6.92 27.05 -6.92
C ALA A 361 -7.52 26.71 -5.55
N ARG A 362 -7.31 27.59 -4.56
CA ARG A 362 -8.11 27.59 -3.34
C ARG A 362 -9.54 27.56 -3.84
N ILE A 363 -10.26 26.53 -3.40
CA ILE A 363 -11.58 26.13 -3.87
C ILE A 363 -12.38 27.40 -4.19
N SER A 364 -12.55 27.69 -5.48
CA SER A 364 -13.24 28.90 -5.94
C SER A 364 -14.71 28.62 -6.16
#